data_AF-A0A3P7LE81-F1
#
_entry.id   AF-A0A3P7LE81-F1
#
_cell.length_a   1.000
_cell.length_b   1.000
_cell.length_c   1.000
_cell.angle_alpha   90.00
_cell.angle_beta   90.00
_cell.angle_gamma   90.00
#
_symmetry.space_group_name_H-M   'P 1'
#
loop_
_entity.id
_entity.type
_entity.pdbx_description
1 polymer ?
#
loop_
_entity_poly.entity_id
_entity_poly.type
_entity_poly.pdbx_seq_one_letter_code
_entity_poly.pdbx_strand_id
1 'polypeptide(L)'
;MTRSAGEVNSLWSSLKTSVYGAAEKMIGCTQRRYNDWISGRTLQFSAEIPRSSCRNDDSFRQIRNMTAKSAREDRKKYWAEITTSMEQASNVGDTRKPYQLICQASVKLSSPCDSVRDVSGGFIADNMTKVERWREHFEHLLNFYTEPTASLLPSTTQPPPSLTYPGPSKVEIADAIKRLRNNKAPGEGGIPAEIYKSCADTLEP
;
A
#
# COMPACT_ATOMS: atom_id res chain seq x y z
N MET A 1 -38.69 -13.54 -19.83
CA MET A 1 -38.62 -13.81 -18.38
C MET A 1 -37.58 -12.89 -17.76
N THR A 2 -38.01 -11.74 -17.24
CA THR A 2 -37.15 -10.79 -16.52
C THR A 2 -36.92 -11.32 -15.11
N ARG A 3 -35.72 -11.83 -14.83
CA ARG A 3 -35.30 -12.15 -13.44
C ARG A 3 -35.48 -10.91 -12.57
N SER A 4 -36.14 -11.07 -11.43
CA SER A 4 -36.38 -9.98 -10.48
C SER A 4 -35.03 -9.45 -9.96
N ALA A 5 -34.85 -8.14 -9.87
CA ALA A 5 -33.62 -7.51 -9.38
C ALA A 5 -33.21 -8.02 -7.98
N GLY A 6 -34.17 -8.48 -7.17
CA GLY A 6 -33.91 -9.10 -5.86
C GLY A 6 -33.16 -10.44 -5.94
N GLU A 7 -33.41 -11.24 -6.98
CA GLU A 7 -32.75 -12.54 -7.17
C GLU A 7 -31.29 -12.37 -7.64
N VAL A 8 -31.01 -11.36 -8.45
CA VAL A 8 -29.64 -11.06 -8.91
C VAL A 8 -28.77 -10.60 -7.72
N ASN A 9 -29.33 -9.78 -6.84
CA ASN A 9 -28.61 -9.29 -5.67
C ASN A 9 -28.33 -10.38 -4.63
N SER A 10 -29.25 -11.34 -4.45
CA SER A 10 -29.04 -12.48 -3.55
C SER A 10 -27.97 -13.45 -4.09
N LEU A 11 -27.97 -13.72 -5.40
CA LEU A 11 -26.93 -14.51 -6.07
C LEU A 11 -25.55 -13.85 -5.94
N TRP A 12 -25.46 -12.54 -6.18
CA TRP A 12 -24.21 -11.81 -6.02
C TRP A 12 -23.69 -11.83 -4.58
N SER A 13 -24.59 -11.70 -3.61
CA SER A 13 -24.25 -11.77 -2.19
C SER A 13 -23.76 -13.17 -1.79
N SER A 14 -24.41 -14.22 -2.27
CA SER A 14 -23.97 -15.61 -2.06
C SER A 14 -22.58 -15.87 -2.66
N LEU A 15 -22.36 -15.43 -3.90
CA LEU A 15 -21.06 -15.54 -4.56
C LEU A 15 -19.96 -14.83 -3.77
N LYS A 16 -20.19 -13.57 -3.36
CA LYS A 16 -19.22 -12.82 -2.55
C LYS A 16 -18.88 -13.57 -1.26
N THR A 17 -19.87 -14.03 -0.51
CA THR A 17 -19.64 -14.78 0.73
C THR A 17 -18.82 -16.04 0.48
N SER A 18 -19.11 -16.77 -0.59
CA SER A 18 -18.34 -17.96 -0.97
C SER A 18 -16.89 -17.64 -1.34
N VAL A 19 -16.67 -16.60 -2.17
CA VAL A 19 -15.34 -16.14 -2.60
C VAL A 19 -14.52 -15.68 -1.39
N TYR A 20 -15.10 -14.88 -0.50
CA TYR A 20 -14.44 -14.42 0.72
C TYR A 20 -14.11 -15.58 1.67
N GLY A 21 -15.04 -16.52 1.86
CA GLY A 21 -14.80 -17.70 2.69
C GLY A 21 -13.72 -18.63 2.13
N ALA A 22 -13.58 -18.74 0.80
CA ALA A 22 -12.50 -19.47 0.16
C ALA A 22 -11.16 -18.71 0.29
N ALA A 23 -11.16 -17.41 0.03
CA ALA A 23 -9.97 -16.56 0.13
C ALA A 23 -9.41 -16.54 1.56
N GLU A 24 -10.27 -16.45 2.58
CA GLU A 24 -9.85 -16.50 3.98
C GLU A 24 -9.17 -17.84 4.33
N LYS A 25 -9.65 -18.96 3.77
CA LYS A 25 -9.03 -20.28 4.00
C LYS A 25 -7.72 -20.47 3.24
N MET A 26 -7.62 -19.96 2.01
CA MET A 26 -6.46 -20.18 1.14
C MET A 26 -5.34 -19.18 1.38
N ILE A 27 -5.68 -17.89 1.51
CA ILE A 27 -4.73 -16.78 1.63
C ILE A 27 -4.54 -16.39 3.09
N GLY A 28 -5.59 -16.50 3.91
CA GLY A 28 -5.60 -15.99 5.27
C GLY A 28 -5.75 -14.46 5.34
N CYS A 29 -5.98 -13.97 6.55
CA CYS A 29 -5.94 -12.54 6.84
C CYS A 29 -4.59 -12.20 7.44
N THR A 30 -3.80 -11.35 6.77
CA THR A 30 -2.64 -10.74 7.44
C THR A 30 -3.17 -9.74 8.45
N GLN A 31 -3.15 -10.10 9.73
CA GLN A 31 -3.38 -9.14 10.79
C GLN A 31 -2.25 -8.10 10.73
N ARG A 32 -2.65 -6.85 10.48
CA ARG A 32 -1.73 -5.73 10.60
C ARG A 32 -1.22 -5.70 12.04
N ARG A 33 0.04 -6.06 12.25
CA ARG A 33 0.72 -5.86 13.53
C ARG A 33 1.02 -4.37 13.63
N TYR A 34 0.17 -3.62 14.33
CA TYR A 34 0.48 -2.23 14.64
C TYR A 34 -0.05 -1.84 16.01
N ASN A 35 0.78 -1.09 16.74
CA ASN A 35 0.40 -0.32 17.92
C ASN A 35 -0.49 0.85 17.47
N ASP A 36 -1.67 0.54 16.93
CA ASP A 36 -2.59 1.57 16.49
C ASP A 36 -3.22 2.19 17.73
N TRP A 37 -2.88 3.46 17.96
CA TRP A 37 -3.56 4.32 18.92
C TRP A 37 -5.03 4.57 18.57
N ILE A 38 -5.45 4.12 17.38
CA ILE A 38 -6.82 4.18 16.88
C ILE A 38 -7.63 3.05 17.50
N SER A 39 -8.74 3.39 18.14
CA SER A 39 -9.63 2.43 18.78
C SER A 39 -10.46 1.65 17.75
N GLY A 40 -10.91 0.46 18.14
CA GLY A 40 -11.84 -0.35 17.33
C GLY A 40 -13.15 0.40 16.99
N ARG A 41 -13.58 1.32 17.86
CA ARG A 41 -14.74 2.19 17.62
C ARG A 41 -14.51 3.13 16.42
N THR A 42 -13.35 3.77 16.35
CA THR A 42 -13.01 4.65 15.21
C THR A 42 -12.91 3.85 13.92
N LEU A 43 -12.35 2.64 13.98
CA LEU A 43 -12.28 1.74 12.82
C LEU A 43 -13.69 1.34 12.35
N GLN A 44 -14.60 1.04 13.27
CA GLN A 44 -15.99 0.70 12.94
C GLN A 44 -16.68 1.83 12.18
N PHE A 45 -16.62 3.08 12.69
CA PHE A 45 -17.20 4.22 11.98
C PHE A 45 -16.56 4.44 10.61
N SER A 46 -15.24 4.25 10.49
CA SER A 46 -14.54 4.39 9.21
C SER A 46 -14.95 3.34 8.17
N ALA A 47 -15.31 2.14 8.61
CA ALA A 47 -15.78 1.05 7.75
C ALA A 47 -17.22 1.26 7.25
N GLU A 48 -17.98 2.16 7.86
CA GLU A 48 -19.35 2.51 7.46
C GLU A 48 -19.39 3.62 6.38
N ILE A 49 -18.30 4.37 6.20
CA ILE A 49 -18.17 5.44 5.18
C ILE A 49 -18.32 4.91 3.74
N PRO A 50 -17.69 3.79 3.32
CA PRO A 50 -17.87 3.27 1.96
C PRO A 50 -19.27 2.70 1.71
N ARG A 51 -20.02 2.33 2.76
CA ARG A 51 -21.37 1.75 2.65
C ARG A 51 -22.45 2.81 2.46
N SER A 52 -22.18 4.06 2.82
CA SER A 52 -23.08 5.20 2.67
C SER A 52 -22.79 5.94 1.36
N SER A 53 -23.03 5.30 0.22
CA SER A 53 -22.88 5.93 -1.10
C SER A 53 -24.06 6.85 -1.41
N CYS A 54 -24.05 8.07 -0.87
CA CYS A 54 -24.93 9.14 -1.33
C CYS A 54 -24.20 10.50 -1.28
N ARG A 55 -24.13 11.20 -2.43
CA ARG A 55 -23.72 12.60 -2.47
C ARG A 55 -24.85 13.42 -1.83
N ASN A 56 -24.55 14.10 -0.72
CA ASN A 56 -25.45 14.94 0.09
C ASN A 56 -26.47 14.21 0.98
N ASP A 57 -26.04 13.16 1.69
CA ASP A 57 -26.83 12.58 2.78
C ASP A 57 -26.36 13.08 4.15
N ASP A 58 -27.28 13.55 4.98
CA ASP A 58 -27.00 13.96 6.36
C ASP A 58 -26.43 12.80 7.19
N SER A 59 -26.83 11.56 6.88
CA SER A 59 -26.27 10.35 7.47
C SER A 59 -24.77 10.20 7.19
N PHE A 60 -24.35 10.46 5.94
CA PHE A 60 -22.94 10.42 5.56
C PHE A 60 -22.13 11.50 6.29
N ARG A 61 -22.68 12.72 6.41
CA ARG A 61 -22.06 13.80 7.20
C ARG A 61 -21.92 13.41 8.66
N GLN A 62 -22.94 12.79 9.25
CA GLN A 62 -22.94 12.35 10.64
C GLN A 62 -21.88 11.27 10.89
N ILE A 63 -21.80 10.23 10.05
CA ILE A 63 -20.78 9.17 10.18
C ILE A 63 -19.37 9.76 10.03
N ARG A 64 -19.17 10.69 9.08
CA ARG A 64 -17.88 11.38 8.92
C ARG A 64 -17.51 12.22 10.14
N ASN A 65 -18.47 12.95 10.71
CA ASN A 65 -18.25 13.74 11.92
C ASN A 65 -17.94 12.85 13.13
N MET A 66 -18.67 11.74 13.31
CA MET A 66 -18.42 10.77 14.36
C MET A 66 -17.04 10.11 14.22
N THR A 67 -16.67 9.71 12.99
CA THR A 67 -15.33 9.17 12.70
C THR A 67 -14.24 10.18 13.03
N ALA A 68 -14.40 11.44 12.59
CA ALA A 68 -13.44 12.49 12.88
C ALA A 68 -13.34 12.82 14.38
N LYS A 69 -14.47 12.81 15.09
CA LYS A 69 -14.51 13.03 16.54
C LYS A 69 -13.80 11.91 17.29
N SER A 70 -14.15 10.65 16.99
CA SER A 70 -13.55 9.46 17.60
C SER A 70 -12.04 9.41 17.33
N ALA A 71 -11.59 9.69 16.10
CA ALA A 71 -10.17 9.76 15.78
C ALA A 71 -9.42 10.89 16.53
N ARG A 72 -10.08 12.03 16.79
CA ARG A 72 -9.48 13.10 17.61
C ARG A 72 -9.37 12.70 19.08
N GLU A 73 -10.37 12.00 19.62
CA GLU A 73 -10.37 11.49 20.99
C GLU A 73 -9.27 10.44 21.18
N ASP A 74 -9.16 9.48 20.25
CA ASP A 74 -8.09 8.48 20.22
C ASP A 74 -6.70 9.13 20.19
N ARG A 75 -6.51 10.14 19.32
CA ARG A 75 -5.24 10.86 19.21
C ARG A 75 -4.91 11.58 20.52
N LYS A 76 -5.91 12.24 21.13
CA LYS A 76 -5.74 12.96 22.40
C LYS A 76 -5.33 11.99 23.51
N LYS A 77 -6.01 10.84 23.60
CA LYS A 77 -5.71 9.80 24.58
C LYS A 77 -4.28 9.28 24.42
N TYR A 78 -3.88 8.97 23.19
CA TYR A 78 -2.52 8.50 22.90
C TYR A 78 -1.44 9.48 23.35
N TRP A 79 -1.54 10.76 22.96
CA TRP A 79 -0.55 11.75 23.37
C TRP A 79 -0.55 12.00 24.87
N ALA A 80 -1.70 11.90 25.54
CA ALA A 80 -1.77 11.96 27.00
C ALA A 80 -1.01 10.79 27.64
N GLU A 81 -1.20 9.55 27.16
CA GLU A 81 -0.49 8.37 27.66
C GLU A 81 1.03 8.48 27.45
N ILE A 82 1.47 8.94 26.27
CA ILE A 82 2.88 9.19 25.97
C ILE A 82 3.46 10.24 26.93
N THR A 83 2.76 11.36 27.14
CA THR A 83 3.22 12.45 28.02
C THR A 83 3.33 11.99 29.47
N THR A 84 2.31 11.29 29.98
CA THR A 84 2.34 10.70 31.34
C THR A 84 3.50 9.72 31.50
N SER A 85 3.79 8.90 30.49
CA SER A 85 4.91 7.96 30.55
C SER A 85 6.27 8.68 30.53
N MET A 86 6.40 9.78 29.78
CA MET A 86 7.60 10.63 29.81
C MET A 86 7.82 11.29 31.17
N GLU A 87 6.76 11.83 31.77
CA GLU A 87 6.81 12.46 33.09
C GLU A 87 7.24 11.45 34.17
N GLN A 88 6.63 10.26 34.16
CA GLN A 88 7.01 9.17 35.07
C GLN A 88 8.48 8.76 34.91
N ALA A 89 8.97 8.64 33.67
CA ALA A 89 10.37 8.32 33.41
C ALA A 89 11.31 9.41 33.93
N SER A 90 10.96 10.68 33.72
CA SER A 90 11.73 11.81 34.22
C SER A 90 11.79 11.84 35.75
N ASN A 91 10.67 11.54 36.43
CA ASN A 91 10.60 11.51 37.90
C ASN A 91 11.48 10.41 38.52
N VAL A 92 11.74 9.33 37.79
CA VAL A 92 12.64 8.23 38.22
C VAL A 92 14.08 8.46 37.76
N GLY A 93 14.35 9.54 37.01
CA GLY A 93 15.68 9.85 36.46
C GLY A 93 16.07 9.02 35.23
N ASP A 94 15.12 8.35 34.57
CA ASP A 94 15.37 7.61 33.34
C ASP A 94 15.40 8.59 32.15
N THR A 95 16.60 9.00 31.76
CA THR A 95 16.82 9.92 30.64
C THR A 95 16.68 9.26 29.27
N ARG A 96 16.74 7.92 29.19
CA ARG A 96 16.69 7.16 27.93
C ARG A 96 15.25 6.98 27.45
N LYS A 97 14.33 6.72 28.37
CA LYS A 97 12.94 6.36 28.06
C LYS A 97 12.11 7.48 27.41
N PRO A 98 12.23 8.76 27.80
CA PRO A 98 11.59 9.86 27.07
C PRO A 98 12.04 9.92 25.60
N TYR A 99 13.34 9.75 25.33
CA TYR A 99 13.86 9.71 23.97
C TYR A 99 13.28 8.54 23.16
N GLN A 100 13.20 7.34 23.74
CA GLN A 100 12.56 6.19 23.09
C GLN A 100 11.08 6.44 22.77
N LEU A 101 10.33 7.06 23.67
CA LEU A 101 8.92 7.40 23.45
C LEU A 101 8.75 8.45 22.33
N ILE A 102 9.62 9.46 22.26
CA ILE A 102 9.66 10.42 21.14
C ILE A 102 9.91 9.68 19.82
N CYS A 103 10.87 8.77 19.82
CA CYS A 103 11.23 7.97 18.65
C CYS A 103 10.07 7.06 18.20
N GLN A 104 9.35 6.45 19.13
CA GLN A 104 8.19 5.58 18.84
C GLN A 104 6.97 6.36 18.34
N ALA A 105 6.72 7.54 18.92
CA ALA A 105 5.61 8.42 18.51
C ALA A 105 5.90 9.14 17.18
N SER A 106 7.17 9.31 16.85
CA SER A 106 7.62 9.86 15.57
C SER A 106 7.57 8.77 14.50
N VAL A 107 6.63 8.88 13.56
CA VAL A 107 6.43 7.95 12.43
C VAL A 107 7.68 7.78 11.54
N LYS A 108 8.70 8.64 11.71
CA LYS A 108 10.01 8.53 11.07
C LYS A 108 11.13 8.67 12.09
N LEU A 109 11.70 7.55 12.48
CA LEU A 109 13.12 7.39 12.24
C LEU A 109 13.20 6.52 11.00
N SER A 110 13.54 7.10 9.84
CA SER A 110 14.04 6.21 8.79
C SER A 110 15.18 5.45 9.44
N SER A 111 15.17 4.12 9.39
CA SER A 111 16.41 3.36 9.57
C SER A 111 17.47 4.14 8.80
N PRO A 112 18.59 4.55 9.42
CA PRO A 112 19.68 5.16 8.68
C PRO A 112 19.92 4.26 7.49
N CYS A 113 19.73 4.78 6.27
CA CYS A 113 20.01 4.02 5.07
C CYS A 113 21.52 3.89 5.01
N ASP A 114 22.05 2.93 5.75
CA ASP A 114 23.49 2.67 5.86
C ASP A 114 23.98 1.89 4.64
N SER A 115 23.36 2.10 3.48
CA SER A 115 23.73 1.45 2.23
C SER A 115 23.94 2.49 1.14
N VAL A 116 25.06 2.38 0.44
CA VAL A 116 25.44 3.21 -0.71
C VAL A 116 25.15 2.43 -1.98
N ARG A 117 24.81 3.10 -3.09
CA ARG A 117 24.61 2.41 -4.38
C ARG A 117 25.91 2.24 -5.15
N ASP A 118 26.13 1.06 -5.70
CA ASP A 118 27.19 0.80 -6.66
C ASP A 118 26.87 1.42 -8.05
N VAL A 119 27.80 1.31 -9.00
CA VAL A 119 27.65 1.84 -10.36
C VAL A 119 26.51 1.15 -11.14
N SER A 120 26.25 -0.12 -10.86
CA SER A 120 25.18 -0.93 -11.45
C SER A 120 23.80 -0.74 -10.77
N GLY A 121 23.75 0.03 -9.68
CA GLY A 121 22.55 0.28 -8.88
C GLY A 121 22.32 -0.68 -7.70
N GLY A 122 23.24 -1.60 -7.44
CA GLY A 122 23.24 -2.52 -6.29
C GLY A 122 23.53 -1.81 -4.96
N PHE A 123 23.14 -2.42 -3.83
CA PHE A 123 23.31 -1.84 -2.49
C PHE A 123 24.56 -2.37 -1.78
N ILE A 124 25.41 -1.47 -1.31
CA ILE A 124 26.64 -1.74 -0.56
C ILE A 124 26.41 -1.44 0.91
N ALA A 125 26.42 -2.46 1.77
CA ALA A 125 26.26 -2.32 3.21
C ALA A 125 27.60 -2.31 3.99
N ASP A 126 28.65 -2.91 3.44
CA ASP A 126 29.96 -2.99 4.08
C ASP A 126 30.73 -1.65 4.01
N ASN A 127 31.43 -1.29 5.09
CA ASN A 127 32.04 0.03 5.23
C ASN A 127 33.30 0.18 4.36
N MET A 128 34.07 -0.88 4.15
CA MET A 128 35.28 -0.83 3.32
C MET A 128 34.91 -0.60 1.85
N THR A 129 33.93 -1.34 1.36
CA THR A 129 33.39 -1.19 0.01
C THR A 129 32.67 0.14 -0.23
N LYS A 130 32.06 0.76 0.80
CA LYS A 130 31.54 2.14 0.69
C LYS A 130 32.66 3.14 0.41
N VAL A 131 33.79 3.05 1.14
CA VAL A 131 34.92 3.97 0.95
C VAL A 131 35.51 3.84 -0.46
N GLU A 132 35.63 2.62 -0.97
CA GLU A 132 36.03 2.37 -2.36
C GLU A 132 35.06 3.03 -3.34
N ARG A 133 33.76 2.85 -3.12
CA ARG A 133 32.74 3.45 -3.98
C ARG A 133 32.78 4.98 -3.97
N TRP A 134 33.06 5.59 -2.82
CA TRP A 134 33.26 7.05 -2.73
C TRP A 134 34.49 7.50 -3.53
N ARG A 135 35.61 6.78 -3.43
CA ARG A 135 36.83 7.05 -4.20
C ARG A 135 36.54 7.06 -5.70
N GLU A 136 35.93 5.98 -6.20
CA GLU A 136 35.56 5.86 -7.61
C GLU A 136 34.62 6.97 -8.07
N HIS A 137 33.63 7.33 -7.24
CA HIS A 137 32.67 8.39 -7.56
C HIS A 137 33.36 9.74 -7.72
N PHE A 138 34.25 10.10 -6.79
CA PHE A 138 35.00 11.36 -6.86
C PHE A 138 36.04 11.35 -7.97
N GLU A 139 36.66 10.21 -8.26
CA GLU A 139 37.61 10.07 -9.37
C GLU A 139 36.92 10.30 -10.71
N HIS A 140 35.74 9.71 -10.93
CA HIS A 140 34.92 9.98 -12.13
C HIS A 140 34.39 11.42 -12.19
N LEU A 141 34.02 11.99 -11.05
CA LEU A 141 33.50 13.37 -10.99
C LEU A 141 34.59 14.41 -11.28
N LEU A 142 35.82 14.15 -10.88
CA LEU A 142 36.91 15.14 -10.94
C LEU A 142 37.80 14.98 -12.18
N ASN A 143 37.80 13.82 -12.83
CA ASN A 143 38.65 13.53 -13.99
C ASN A 143 37.81 13.37 -15.27
N PHE A 144 37.24 14.46 -15.79
CA PHE A 144 36.56 14.43 -17.09
C PHE A 144 37.55 14.34 -18.26
N TYR A 145 37.59 13.20 -18.95
CA TYR A 145 37.92 13.13 -20.37
C TYR A 145 36.63 12.94 -21.17
N THR A 146 36.25 13.97 -21.94
CA THR A 146 35.05 14.01 -22.77
C THR A 146 35.39 13.56 -24.20
N GLU A 147 34.90 12.39 -24.61
CA GLU A 147 34.73 12.05 -26.03
C GLU A 147 33.23 11.99 -26.36
N PRO A 148 32.72 12.86 -27.24
CA PRO A 148 31.30 12.91 -27.58
C PRO A 148 30.98 11.96 -28.74
N THR A 149 30.40 10.79 -28.45
CA THR A 149 29.79 9.94 -29.49
C THR A 149 28.27 10.12 -29.49
N ALA A 150 27.78 11.00 -30.36
CA ALA A 150 26.36 11.14 -30.65
C ALA A 150 25.96 10.15 -31.77
N SER A 151 25.23 9.10 -31.43
CA SER A 151 24.54 8.23 -32.41
C SER A 151 23.07 8.62 -32.47
N LEU A 152 22.67 9.29 -33.55
CA LEU A 152 21.29 9.65 -33.86
C LEU A 152 20.57 8.42 -34.46
N LEU A 153 19.51 7.95 -33.80
CA LEU A 153 18.56 7.00 -34.39
C LEU A 153 17.42 7.76 -35.07
N PRO A 154 17.06 7.45 -36.33
CA PRO A 154 15.87 8.02 -36.94
C PRO A 154 14.60 7.32 -36.44
N SER A 155 13.68 8.13 -35.91
CA SER A 155 12.32 7.75 -35.57
C SER A 155 11.50 7.55 -36.85
N THR A 156 10.98 6.34 -37.09
CA THR A 156 9.99 6.09 -38.13
C THR A 156 8.63 5.87 -37.47
N THR A 157 7.76 6.86 -37.60
CA THR A 157 6.34 6.79 -37.21
C THR A 157 5.56 6.11 -38.33
N GLN A 158 5.17 4.84 -38.13
CA GLN A 158 4.11 4.22 -38.92
C GLN A 158 2.75 4.40 -38.22
N PRO A 159 1.67 4.74 -38.94
CA PRO A 159 0.32 4.76 -38.38
C PRO A 159 -0.18 3.33 -38.12
N PRO A 160 -0.97 3.09 -37.05
CA PRO A 160 -1.38 1.75 -36.68
C PRO A 160 -2.44 1.22 -37.67
N PRO A 161 -2.33 -0.04 -38.13
CA PRO A 161 -3.38 -0.67 -38.89
C PRO A 161 -4.63 -0.88 -38.03
N SER A 162 -5.80 -0.74 -38.63
CA SER A 162 -7.10 -0.99 -38.01
C SER A 162 -7.20 -2.45 -37.56
N LEU A 163 -7.05 -2.68 -36.25
CA LEU A 163 -7.10 -4.00 -35.63
C LEU A 163 -8.54 -4.41 -35.34
N THR A 164 -9.03 -5.42 -36.05
CA THR A 164 -10.12 -6.27 -35.56
C THR A 164 -9.52 -7.14 -34.46
N TYR A 165 -9.78 -6.81 -33.20
CA TYR A 165 -9.22 -7.55 -32.07
C TYR A 165 -9.95 -8.89 -31.91
N PRO A 166 -9.26 -10.04 -32.04
CA PRO A 166 -9.81 -11.30 -31.55
C PRO A 166 -10.03 -11.21 -30.04
N GLY A 167 -10.98 -11.99 -29.51
CA GLY A 167 -11.21 -12.07 -28.07
C GLY A 167 -9.94 -12.49 -27.31
N PRO A 168 -9.73 -12.02 -26.08
CA PRO A 168 -8.49 -12.24 -25.35
C PRO A 168 -8.28 -13.73 -25.06
N SER A 169 -7.05 -14.20 -25.27
CA SER A 169 -6.62 -15.56 -24.96
C SER A 169 -6.51 -15.79 -23.45
N LYS A 170 -6.59 -17.05 -23.00
CA LYS A 170 -6.40 -17.41 -21.58
C LYS A 170 -5.07 -16.88 -21.03
N VAL A 171 -4.01 -16.89 -21.85
CA VAL A 171 -2.68 -16.39 -21.49
C VAL A 171 -2.68 -14.87 -21.27
N GLU A 172 -3.33 -14.12 -22.16
CA GLU A 172 -3.48 -12.66 -22.00
C GLU A 172 -4.31 -12.30 -20.76
N ILE A 173 -5.36 -13.08 -20.46
CA ILE A 173 -6.17 -12.91 -19.26
C ILE A 173 -5.34 -13.15 -18.00
N ALA A 174 -4.54 -14.22 -17.97
CA ALA A 174 -3.65 -14.51 -16.85
C ALA A 174 -2.60 -13.41 -16.65
N ASP A 175 -1.98 -12.91 -17.73
CA ASP A 175 -1.02 -11.79 -17.66
C ASP A 175 -1.70 -10.51 -17.15
N ALA A 176 -2.89 -10.19 -17.65
CA ALA A 176 -3.65 -9.03 -17.20
C ALA A 176 -3.99 -9.10 -15.71
N ILE A 177 -4.40 -10.27 -15.21
CA ILE A 177 -4.67 -10.48 -13.78
C ILE A 177 -3.39 -10.30 -12.96
N LYS A 178 -2.26 -10.87 -13.40
CA LYS A 178 -0.95 -10.73 -12.72
C LYS A 178 -0.49 -9.27 -12.64
N ARG A 179 -0.81 -8.46 -13.67
CA ARG A 179 -0.47 -7.03 -13.77
C ARG A 179 -1.35 -6.09 -12.94
N LEU A 180 -2.43 -6.57 -12.32
CA LEU A 180 -3.25 -5.75 -11.42
C LEU A 180 -2.40 -5.17 -10.27
N ARG A 181 -2.78 -4.02 -9.71
CA ARG A 181 -2.06 -3.43 -8.57
C ARG A 181 -2.62 -3.96 -7.25
N ASN A 182 -1.74 -4.39 -6.35
CA ASN A 182 -2.11 -4.76 -4.99
C ASN A 182 -2.35 -3.50 -4.13
N ASN A 183 -3.08 -3.67 -3.03
CA ASN A 183 -3.44 -2.67 -2.03
C ASN A 183 -4.26 -1.51 -2.60
N LYS A 184 -5.04 -1.77 -3.65
CA LYS A 184 -6.01 -0.82 -4.18
C LYS A 184 -7.39 -1.11 -3.60
N ALA A 185 -8.18 -0.06 -3.45
CA ALA A 185 -9.56 -0.20 -3.02
C ALA A 185 -10.33 -1.09 -4.02
N PRO A 186 -11.14 -2.05 -3.54
CA PRO A 186 -12.01 -2.84 -4.41
C PRO A 186 -12.94 -1.92 -5.22
N GLY A 187 -13.28 -2.34 -6.44
CA GLY A 187 -14.30 -1.68 -7.24
C GLY A 187 -15.71 -1.89 -6.67
N GLU A 188 -16.74 -1.53 -7.44
CA GLU A 188 -18.16 -1.69 -7.05
C GLU A 188 -18.52 -3.14 -6.68
N GLY A 189 -17.85 -4.13 -7.30
CA GLY A 189 -18.02 -5.53 -6.95
C GLY A 189 -17.46 -5.91 -5.57
N GLY A 190 -16.66 -5.07 -4.94
CA GLY A 190 -16.14 -5.31 -3.59
C GLY A 190 -15.15 -6.47 -3.49
N ILE A 191 -14.61 -7.00 -4.60
CA ILE A 191 -13.58 -8.05 -4.60
C ILE A 191 -12.23 -7.41 -4.94
N PRO A 192 -11.21 -7.53 -4.08
CA PRO A 192 -9.89 -6.94 -4.29
C PRO A 192 -9.03 -7.72 -5.31
N ALA A 193 -8.03 -7.05 -5.88
CA ALA A 193 -7.15 -7.61 -6.92
C ALA A 193 -6.38 -8.86 -6.48
N GLU A 194 -6.05 -8.95 -5.19
CA GLU A 194 -5.31 -10.01 -4.54
C GLU A 194 -6.01 -11.37 -4.68
N ILE A 195 -7.35 -11.37 -4.57
CA ILE A 195 -8.15 -12.59 -4.71
C ILE A 195 -8.11 -13.10 -6.15
N TYR A 196 -8.16 -12.20 -7.14
CA TYR A 196 -8.05 -12.60 -8.54
C TYR A 196 -6.66 -13.16 -8.86
N LYS A 197 -5.61 -12.54 -8.31
CA LYS A 197 -4.23 -12.99 -8.50
C LYS A 197 -3.94 -14.35 -7.88
N SER A 198 -4.47 -14.64 -6.70
CA SER A 198 -4.29 -15.96 -6.07
C SER A 198 -4.96 -17.09 -6.85
N CYS A 199 -5.99 -16.77 -7.64
CA CYS A 199 -6.68 -17.74 -8.48
C CYS A 199 -6.13 -17.80 -9.92
N ALA A 200 -5.19 -16.92 -10.29
CA ALA A 200 -4.66 -16.85 -11.65
C ALA A 200 -3.85 -18.09 -12.02
N ASP A 201 -3.23 -18.75 -11.03
CA ASP A 201 -2.40 -19.94 -11.24
C ASP A 201 -3.21 -21.25 -11.24
N THR A 202 -4.48 -21.23 -10.81
CA THR A 202 -5.42 -22.36 -10.92
C THR A 202 -6.16 -22.41 -12.27
N LEU A 203 -5.91 -21.43 -13.14
CA LEU A 203 -6.42 -21.37 -14.52
C LEU A 203 -5.45 -22.05 -15.50
N GLU A 204 -4.97 -23.25 -15.17
CA GLU A 204 -4.30 -24.12 -16.15
C GLU A 204 -5.35 -24.75 -17.10
N PRO A 205 -4.99 -25.07 -18.36
CA PRO A 205 -5.92 -25.40 -19.45
C PRO A 205 -6.86 -26.59 -19.20
#